data_AF-A0A496AWT5-F1
#
_entry.id   AF-A0A496AWT5-F1
#
_cell.length_a   1.000
_cell.length_b   1.000
_cell.length_c   1.000
_cell.angle_alpha   90.00
_cell.angle_beta   90.00
_cell.angle_gamma   90.00
#
_symmetry.space_group_name_H-M   'P 1'
#
loop_
_entity.id
_entity.type
_entity.pdbx_description
1 polymer ?
#
loop_
_entity_poly.entity_id
_entity_poly.type
_entity_poly.pdbx_seq_one_letter_code
_entity_poly.pdbx_strand_id
1 'polypeptide(L)'
;MSNKNNILLTFSQLGVGILSTLVGCVIYFFVFKSLIWSIIINENVSHGFIVGLLLFLSIGLTYGVIIVGTSEGIRFVSLRFGVNIPFKPVFSGAFLGAPAVVGLISLLNVPWDDLQTNNLILTIILPIIEIIAYLLSLPIRIWLLLNLPVEILYIVAIPIGAILGYRLSKLDGVDVSVVES
;
A
#
# COMPACT_ATOMS: atom_id res chain seq x y z
N MET A 1 -17.16 -19.85 -11.41
CA MET A 1 -16.85 -18.62 -12.19
C MET A 1 -15.88 -18.96 -13.32
N SER A 2 -16.14 -18.51 -14.55
CA SER A 2 -15.21 -18.69 -15.67
C SER A 2 -13.93 -17.88 -15.46
N ASN A 3 -12.76 -18.39 -15.89
CA ASN A 3 -11.47 -17.69 -15.77
C ASN A 3 -11.50 -16.26 -16.35
N LYS A 4 -12.28 -16.05 -17.42
CA LYS A 4 -12.47 -14.72 -18.03
C LYS A 4 -13.15 -13.72 -17.08
N ASN A 5 -14.11 -14.17 -16.28
CA ASN A 5 -14.81 -13.32 -15.31
C ASN A 5 -13.92 -12.98 -14.10
N ASN A 6 -13.04 -13.91 -13.68
CA ASN A 6 -12.07 -13.65 -12.61
C ASN A 6 -11.02 -12.62 -13.01
N ILE A 7 -10.53 -12.69 -14.26
CA ILE A 7 -9.60 -11.69 -14.80
C ILE A 7 -10.28 -10.33 -14.87
N LEU A 8 -11.49 -10.26 -15.43
CA LEU A 8 -12.25 -9.02 -15.54
C LEU A 8 -12.57 -8.40 -14.16
N LEU A 9 -12.93 -9.21 -13.18
CA LEU A 9 -13.14 -8.77 -11.80
C LEU A 9 -11.87 -8.13 -11.24
N THR A 10 -10.71 -8.78 -11.41
CA THR A 10 -9.44 -8.29 -10.87
C THR A 10 -9.04 -6.95 -11.51
N PHE A 11 -9.20 -6.82 -12.83
CA PHE A 11 -8.97 -5.55 -13.52
C PHE A 11 -9.94 -4.46 -13.07
N SER A 12 -11.21 -4.80 -12.83
CA SER A 12 -12.22 -3.86 -12.36
C SER A 12 -11.92 -3.39 -10.92
N GLN A 13 -11.52 -4.31 -10.05
CA GLN A 13 -11.09 -4.00 -8.67
C GLN A 13 -9.87 -3.09 -8.66
N LEU A 14 -8.87 -3.38 -9.51
CA LEU A 14 -7.69 -2.52 -9.67
C LEU A 14 -8.08 -1.14 -10.19
N GLY A 15 -8.90 -1.06 -11.24
CA GLY A 15 -9.33 0.21 -11.82
C GLY A 15 -10.04 1.11 -10.82
N VAL A 16 -11.04 0.57 -10.10
CA VAL A 16 -11.76 1.33 -9.07
C VAL A 16 -10.87 1.63 -7.88
N GLY A 17 -10.04 0.69 -7.45
CA GLY A 17 -9.13 0.90 -6.33
C GLY A 17 -8.09 1.99 -6.59
N ILE A 18 -7.51 2.03 -7.80
CA ILE A 18 -6.60 3.10 -8.23
C ILE A 18 -7.31 4.44 -8.27
N LEU A 19 -8.53 4.47 -8.82
CA LEU A 19 -9.31 5.71 -8.93
C LEU A 19 -9.72 6.25 -7.55
N SER A 20 -10.12 5.38 -6.62
CA SER A 20 -10.38 5.73 -5.23
C SER A 20 -9.14 6.30 -4.54
N THR A 21 -7.97 5.66 -4.72
CA THR A 21 -6.71 6.16 -4.16
C THR A 21 -6.34 7.53 -4.75
N LEU A 22 -6.48 7.72 -6.06
CA LEU A 22 -6.20 9.00 -6.73
C LEU A 22 -7.11 10.12 -6.21
N VAL A 23 -8.42 9.87 -6.14
CA VAL A 23 -9.39 10.83 -5.58
C VAL A 23 -9.03 11.16 -4.14
N GLY A 24 -8.67 10.16 -3.33
CA GLY A 24 -8.22 10.36 -1.96
C GLY A 24 -6.93 11.19 -1.85
N CYS A 25 -5.96 10.99 -2.75
CA CYS A 25 -4.75 11.81 -2.83
C CYS A 25 -5.05 13.27 -3.24
N VAL A 26 -5.99 13.50 -4.16
CA VAL A 26 -6.41 14.85 -4.56
C VAL A 26 -7.12 15.55 -3.40
N ILE A 27 -8.04 14.86 -2.72
CA ILE A 27 -8.71 15.39 -1.52
C ILE A 27 -7.67 15.70 -0.44
N TYR A 28 -6.71 14.80 -0.21
CA TYR A 28 -5.60 15.05 0.70
C TYR A 28 -4.85 16.33 0.33
N PHE A 29 -4.43 16.46 -0.92
CA PHE A 29 -3.69 17.64 -1.37
C PHE A 29 -4.47 18.93 -1.11
N PHE A 30 -5.77 18.97 -1.45
CA PHE A 30 -6.61 20.15 -1.20
C PHE A 30 -6.84 20.41 0.29
N VAL A 31 -7.25 19.41 1.06
CA VAL A 31 -7.56 19.57 2.50
C VAL A 31 -6.29 19.90 3.28
N PHE A 32 -5.20 19.17 3.05
CA PHE A 32 -3.96 19.37 3.78
C PHE A 32 -3.30 20.71 3.43
N LYS A 33 -3.14 21.00 2.14
CA LYS A 33 -2.49 22.24 1.69
C LYS A 33 -3.32 23.48 2.00
N SER A 34 -4.64 23.41 1.81
CA SER A 34 -5.53 24.57 1.96
C SER A 34 -5.97 24.80 3.41
N LEU A 35 -6.33 23.74 4.15
CA LEU A 35 -6.83 23.90 5.52
C LEU A 35 -5.70 23.78 6.54
N ILE A 36 -4.96 22.68 6.57
CA ILE A 36 -4.03 22.40 7.68
C ILE A 36 -2.78 23.28 7.58
N TRP A 37 -2.15 23.34 6.41
CA TRP A 37 -0.93 24.12 6.23
C TRP A 37 -1.18 25.63 6.35
N SER A 38 -2.24 26.12 5.71
CA SER A 38 -2.56 27.55 5.70
C SER A 38 -3.10 28.06 7.03
N ILE A 39 -3.97 27.31 7.72
CA ILE A 39 -4.67 27.79 8.93
C ILE A 39 -3.83 27.55 10.19
N ILE A 40 -3.09 26.44 10.26
CA ILE A 40 -2.49 25.98 11.53
C ILE A 40 -0.98 26.25 11.58
N ILE A 41 -0.25 25.99 10.48
CA ILE A 41 1.23 25.98 10.49
C ILE A 41 1.81 27.36 10.14
N ASN A 42 1.15 28.15 9.30
CA ASN A 42 1.75 29.36 8.73
C ASN A 42 1.84 30.56 9.70
N GLU A 43 1.07 30.61 10.79
CA GLU A 43 1.01 31.82 11.65
C GLU A 43 1.17 31.59 13.17
N ASN A 44 0.98 30.38 13.74
CA ASN A 44 0.77 30.26 15.20
C ASN A 44 1.61 29.20 15.95
N VAL A 45 2.43 28.38 15.29
CA VAL A 45 3.12 27.26 15.98
C VAL A 45 4.63 27.32 15.79
N SER A 46 5.33 27.87 16.79
CA SER A 46 6.80 27.97 16.84
C SER A 46 7.50 26.68 17.31
N HIS A 47 6.74 25.70 17.82
CA HIS A 47 7.29 24.49 18.42
C HIS A 47 7.25 23.32 17.44
N GLY A 48 8.42 22.88 16.96
CA GLY A 48 8.56 21.80 15.99
C GLY A 48 7.89 20.47 16.40
N PHE A 49 7.76 20.20 17.69
CA PHE A 49 7.03 19.03 18.20
C PHE A 49 5.54 19.06 17.86
N ILE A 50 4.88 20.21 18.02
CA ILE A 50 3.44 20.34 17.76
C ILE A 50 3.17 20.24 16.25
N VAL A 51 4.04 20.85 15.44
CA VAL A 51 3.99 20.71 13.98
C VAL A 51 4.12 19.24 13.58
N GLY A 52 5.10 18.52 14.14
CA GLY A 52 5.29 17.09 13.90
C GLY A 52 4.08 16.24 14.31
N LEU A 53 3.48 16.51 15.46
CA LEU A 53 2.29 15.78 15.94
C LEU A 53 1.08 16.01 15.03
N LEU A 54 0.84 17.26 14.61
CA LEU A 54 -0.25 17.60 13.70
C LEU A 54 -0.06 16.97 12.32
N LEU A 55 1.18 16.96 11.81
CA LEU A 55 1.54 16.25 10.58
C LEU A 55 1.24 14.76 10.69
N PHE A 56 1.66 14.12 11.78
CA PHE A 56 1.43 12.70 12.02
C PHE A 56 -0.06 12.36 12.08
N LEU A 57 -0.84 13.14 12.85
CA LEU A 57 -2.30 12.96 12.92
C LEU A 57 -2.97 13.15 11.56
N SER A 58 -2.56 14.17 10.82
CA SER A 58 -3.10 14.42 9.49
C SER A 58 -2.81 13.25 8.54
N ILE A 59 -1.55 12.79 8.48
CA ILE A 59 -1.15 11.65 7.65
C ILE A 59 -1.95 10.41 8.04
N GLY A 60 -2.06 10.13 9.34
CA GLY A 60 -2.82 8.98 9.85
C GLY A 60 -4.29 9.02 9.45
N LEU A 61 -4.95 10.16 9.61
CA LEU A 61 -6.36 10.34 9.22
C LEU A 61 -6.54 10.18 7.71
N THR A 62 -5.70 10.84 6.91
CA THR A 62 -5.87 10.85 5.45
C THR A 62 -5.53 9.49 4.85
N TYR A 63 -4.48 8.84 5.36
CA TYR A 63 -4.13 7.49 4.96
C TYR A 63 -5.24 6.50 5.32
N GLY A 64 -5.79 6.60 6.54
CA GLY A 64 -6.93 5.79 6.96
C GLY A 64 -8.16 5.95 6.06
N VAL A 65 -8.53 7.19 5.72
CA VAL A 65 -9.66 7.48 4.81
C VAL A 65 -9.42 6.88 3.42
N ILE A 66 -8.20 7.01 2.87
CA ILE A 66 -7.83 6.42 1.58
C ILE A 66 -7.99 4.89 1.63
N ILE A 67 -7.47 4.24 2.68
CA ILE A 67 -7.58 2.78 2.82
C ILE A 67 -9.03 2.34 2.90
N VAL A 68 -9.85 3.00 3.72
CA VAL A 68 -11.29 2.68 3.85
C VAL A 68 -12.00 2.89 2.51
N GLY A 69 -11.78 4.02 1.84
CA GLY A 69 -12.39 4.33 0.55
C GLY A 69 -12.01 3.35 -0.56
N THR A 70 -10.72 2.97 -0.63
CA THR A 70 -10.24 1.96 -1.59
C THR A 70 -10.78 0.57 -1.26
N SER A 71 -10.85 0.20 0.01
CA SER A 71 -11.40 -1.10 0.45
C SER A 71 -12.89 -1.21 0.13
N GLU A 72 -13.69 -0.19 0.44
CA GLU A 72 -15.11 -0.15 0.10
C GLU A 72 -15.34 -0.10 -1.42
N GLY A 73 -14.53 0.65 -2.17
CA GLY A 73 -14.59 0.67 -3.64
C GLY A 73 -14.38 -0.72 -4.25
N ILE A 74 -13.39 -1.46 -3.76
CA ILE A 74 -13.10 -2.83 -4.20
C ILE A 74 -14.26 -3.78 -3.83
N ARG A 75 -14.81 -3.67 -2.62
CA ARG A 75 -15.97 -4.48 -2.19
C ARG A 75 -17.20 -4.18 -3.02
N PHE A 76 -17.50 -2.92 -3.29
CA PHE A 76 -18.62 -2.49 -4.12
C PHE A 76 -18.56 -3.08 -5.53
N VAL A 77 -17.38 -3.02 -6.18
CA VAL A 77 -17.17 -3.68 -7.48
C VAL A 77 -17.40 -5.18 -7.35
N SER A 78 -16.84 -5.81 -6.32
CA SER A 78 -16.92 -7.26 -6.13
C SER A 78 -18.36 -7.74 -5.97
N LEU A 79 -19.17 -7.00 -5.21
CA LEU A 79 -20.61 -7.25 -5.07
C LEU A 79 -21.34 -7.16 -6.42
N ARG A 80 -20.97 -6.18 -7.27
CA ARG A 80 -21.54 -6.05 -8.63
C ARG A 80 -21.21 -7.24 -9.54
N PHE A 81 -20.15 -7.97 -9.25
CA PHE A 81 -19.77 -9.22 -9.92
C PHE A 81 -20.27 -10.48 -9.18
N GLY A 82 -21.11 -10.34 -8.15
CA GLY A 82 -21.69 -11.45 -7.38
C GLY A 82 -20.77 -12.06 -6.32
N VAL A 83 -19.70 -11.36 -5.94
CA VAL A 83 -18.73 -11.83 -4.93
C VAL A 83 -18.83 -10.97 -3.67
N ASN A 84 -19.30 -11.57 -2.58
CA ASN A 84 -19.31 -10.89 -1.28
C ASN A 84 -17.97 -11.06 -0.57
N ILE A 85 -17.21 -9.97 -0.43
CA ILE A 85 -15.88 -10.01 0.19
C ILE A 85 -15.95 -9.39 1.60
N PRO A 86 -15.44 -10.09 2.63
CA PRO A 86 -15.38 -9.54 3.98
C PRO A 86 -14.47 -8.30 4.05
N PHE A 87 -14.89 -7.28 4.81
CA PHE A 87 -14.16 -6.00 4.91
C PHE A 87 -12.78 -6.15 5.55
N LYS A 88 -12.70 -6.89 6.66
CA LYS A 88 -11.48 -7.00 7.47
C LYS A 88 -10.23 -7.40 6.67
N PRO A 89 -10.21 -8.50 5.89
CA PRO A 89 -9.00 -8.88 5.15
C PRO A 89 -8.68 -7.93 3.99
N VAL A 90 -9.67 -7.32 3.35
CA VAL A 90 -9.45 -6.27 2.34
C VAL A 90 -8.76 -5.07 2.96
N PHE A 91 -9.28 -4.60 4.10
CA PHE A 91 -8.72 -3.46 4.84
C PHE A 91 -7.29 -3.74 5.33
N SER A 92 -7.07 -4.91 5.95
CA SER A 92 -5.73 -5.31 6.40
C SER A 92 -4.74 -5.41 5.26
N GLY A 93 -5.15 -5.96 4.11
CA GLY A 93 -4.32 -6.00 2.92
C GLY A 93 -3.99 -4.60 2.38
N ALA A 94 -4.98 -3.71 2.28
CA ALA A 94 -4.78 -2.35 1.81
C ALA A 94 -3.86 -1.53 2.74
N PHE A 95 -3.99 -1.72 4.06
CA PHE A 95 -3.12 -1.11 5.06
C PHE A 95 -1.65 -1.55 4.92
N LEU A 96 -1.40 -2.79 4.53
CA LEU A 96 -0.04 -3.31 4.36
C LEU A 96 0.59 -2.94 3.00
N GLY A 97 -0.20 -2.51 2.02
CA GLY A 97 0.27 -2.21 0.67
C GLY A 97 1.36 -1.13 0.65
N ALA A 98 1.10 0.05 1.21
CA ALA A 98 2.07 1.14 1.20
C ALA A 98 3.33 0.83 2.05
N PRO A 99 3.24 0.29 3.28
CA PRO A 99 4.41 -0.18 4.02
C PRO A 99 5.25 -1.22 3.28
N ALA A 100 4.63 -2.11 2.50
CA ALA A 100 5.37 -3.08 1.69
C ALA A 100 6.22 -2.39 0.61
N VAL A 101 5.70 -1.35 -0.05
CA VAL A 101 6.49 -0.53 -0.99
C VAL A 101 7.65 0.16 -0.29
N VAL A 102 7.41 0.76 0.89
CA VAL A 102 8.49 1.36 1.69
C VAL A 102 9.56 0.33 2.02
N GLY A 103 9.17 -0.86 2.48
CA GLY A 103 10.10 -1.95 2.79
C GLY A 103 10.94 -2.36 1.59
N LEU A 104 10.31 -2.53 0.42
CA LEU A 104 11.02 -2.90 -0.81
C LEU A 104 11.97 -1.79 -1.30
N ILE A 105 11.60 -0.52 -1.14
CA ILE A 105 12.48 0.62 -1.46
C ILE A 105 13.65 0.66 -0.49
N SER A 106 13.42 0.44 0.80
CA SER A 106 14.49 0.40 1.81
C SER A 106 15.52 -0.69 1.51
N LEU A 107 15.11 -1.83 0.94
CA LEU A 107 16.02 -2.90 0.51
C LEU A 107 16.97 -2.46 -0.62
N LEU A 108 16.67 -1.40 -1.36
CA LEU A 108 17.55 -0.87 -2.41
C LEU A 108 18.77 -0.16 -1.85
N ASN A 109 18.61 0.47 -0.67
CA ASN A 109 19.58 1.40 -0.09
C ASN A 109 20.30 0.82 1.12
N VAL A 110 20.28 -0.51 1.29
CA VAL A 110 21.02 -1.17 2.38
C VAL A 110 22.51 -1.11 2.08
N PRO A 111 23.35 -0.50 2.95
CA PRO A 111 24.79 -0.50 2.79
C PRO A 111 25.36 -1.85 3.24
N TRP A 112 25.29 -2.86 2.36
CA TRP A 112 25.73 -4.23 2.67
C TRP A 112 27.21 -4.32 3.08
N ASP A 113 28.04 -3.44 2.55
CA ASP A 113 29.47 -3.37 2.86
C ASP A 113 29.72 -2.97 4.33
N ASP A 114 28.90 -2.06 4.87
CA ASP A 114 29.00 -1.59 6.27
C ASP A 114 28.54 -2.66 7.28
N LEU A 115 27.82 -3.68 6.82
CA LEU A 115 27.29 -4.77 7.64
C LEU A 115 28.27 -5.96 7.76
N GLN A 116 29.44 -5.89 7.10
CA GLN A 116 30.46 -6.92 7.23
C GLN A 116 31.03 -6.94 8.65
N THR A 117 31.00 -8.12 9.29
CA THR A 117 31.47 -8.31 10.66
C THR A 117 32.48 -9.46 10.74
N ASN A 118 33.31 -9.46 11.78
CA ASN A 118 34.29 -10.52 12.06
C ASN A 118 33.67 -11.87 12.52
N ASN A 119 32.34 -11.99 12.52
CA ASN A 119 31.66 -13.20 12.96
C ASN A 119 31.39 -14.12 11.77
N LEU A 120 32.05 -15.29 11.74
CA LEU A 120 31.97 -16.30 10.67
C LEU A 120 30.53 -16.67 10.27
N ILE A 121 29.60 -16.75 11.23
CA ILE A 121 28.20 -17.10 10.95
C ILE A 121 27.53 -15.99 10.13
N LEU A 122 27.73 -14.73 10.54
CA LEU A 122 27.21 -13.57 9.83
C LEU A 122 27.88 -13.41 8.46
N THR A 123 29.18 -13.67 8.34
CA THR A 123 29.91 -13.62 7.06
C THR A 123 29.33 -14.57 6.02
N ILE A 124 28.79 -15.72 6.42
CA ILE A 124 28.17 -16.71 5.50
C ILE A 124 26.71 -16.36 5.22
N ILE A 125 25.96 -15.88 6.22
CA ILE A 125 24.52 -15.60 6.08
C ILE A 125 24.28 -14.27 5.34
N LEU A 126 25.10 -13.26 5.57
CA LEU A 126 24.90 -11.91 5.03
C LEU A 126 24.83 -11.88 3.49
N PRO A 127 25.69 -12.58 2.73
CA PRO A 127 25.58 -12.65 1.27
C PRO A 127 24.30 -13.34 0.79
N ILE A 128 23.80 -14.33 1.54
CA ILE A 128 22.54 -15.02 1.20
C ILE A 128 21.37 -14.05 1.38
N ILE A 129 21.36 -13.29 2.48
CA ILE A 129 20.35 -12.26 2.74
C ILE A 129 20.42 -11.16 1.67
N GLU A 130 21.62 -10.72 1.27
CA GLU A 130 21.82 -9.74 0.21
C GLU A 130 21.22 -10.21 -1.12
N ILE A 131 21.47 -11.46 -1.52
CA ILE A 131 20.88 -12.05 -2.72
C ILE A 131 19.35 -12.08 -2.63
N ILE A 132 18.79 -12.49 -1.49
CA ILE A 132 17.33 -12.50 -1.28
C ILE A 132 16.77 -11.08 -1.38
N ALA A 133 17.40 -10.10 -0.73
CA ALA A 133 16.99 -8.70 -0.79
C ALA A 133 17.08 -8.14 -2.22
N TYR A 134 18.11 -8.52 -2.98
CA TYR A 134 18.24 -8.16 -4.39
C TYR A 134 17.10 -8.73 -5.23
N LEU A 135 16.76 -10.02 -5.06
CA LEU A 135 15.67 -10.67 -5.77
C LEU A 135 14.31 -10.06 -5.43
N LEU A 136 14.05 -9.79 -4.16
CA LEU A 136 12.79 -9.18 -3.71
C LEU A 136 12.64 -7.73 -4.21
N SER A 137 13.74 -6.98 -4.28
CA SER A 137 13.73 -5.59 -4.74
C SER A 137 13.79 -5.44 -6.27
N LEU A 138 14.04 -6.53 -7.02
CA LEU A 138 14.18 -6.54 -8.47
C LEU A 138 13.02 -5.86 -9.22
N PRO A 139 11.73 -6.08 -8.87
CA PRO A 139 10.62 -5.38 -9.52
C PRO A 139 10.73 -3.85 -9.38
N ILE A 140 11.17 -3.36 -8.22
CA ILE A 140 11.37 -1.92 -7.99
C ILE A 140 12.63 -1.42 -8.71
N ARG A 141 13.70 -2.21 -8.77
CA ARG A 141 14.89 -1.87 -9.57
C ARG A 141 14.52 -1.68 -11.04
N ILE A 142 13.73 -2.58 -11.62
CA ILE A 142 13.20 -2.44 -12.99
C ILE A 142 12.34 -1.18 -13.12
N TRP A 143 11.45 -0.94 -12.15
CA TRP A 143 10.60 0.27 -12.13
C TRP A 143 11.43 1.57 -12.18
N LEU A 144 12.47 1.65 -11.35
CA LEU A 144 13.37 2.79 -11.27
C LEU A 144 14.26 2.93 -12.51
N LEU A 145 14.71 1.82 -13.09
CA LEU A 145 15.45 1.83 -14.37
C LEU A 145 14.63 2.42 -15.52
N LEU A 146 13.30 2.29 -15.47
CA LEU A 146 12.38 2.90 -16.44
C LEU A 146 12.08 4.38 -16.14
N ASN A 147 12.73 4.98 -15.13
CA ASN A 147 12.49 6.35 -14.66
C ASN A 147 11.01 6.63 -14.31
N LEU A 148 10.28 5.60 -13.86
CA LEU A 148 8.88 5.77 -13.49
C LEU A 148 8.78 6.37 -12.07
N PRO A 149 7.82 7.29 -11.84
CA PRO A 149 7.64 7.91 -10.53
C PRO A 149 7.25 6.87 -9.48
N VAL A 150 7.86 6.98 -8.30
CA VAL A 150 7.66 6.06 -7.17
C VAL A 150 6.27 6.25 -6.57
N GLU A 151 5.69 7.43 -6.72
CA GLU A 151 4.32 7.79 -6.32
C GLU A 151 3.27 6.84 -6.89
N ILE A 152 3.47 6.35 -8.12
CA ILE A 152 2.57 5.38 -8.75
C ILE A 152 2.58 4.05 -7.98
N LEU A 153 3.73 3.62 -7.46
CA LEU A 153 3.81 2.39 -6.65
C LEU A 153 2.93 2.52 -5.41
N TYR A 154 2.95 3.66 -4.74
CA TYR A 154 2.08 3.90 -3.57
C TYR A 154 0.59 3.91 -3.93
N ILE A 155 0.22 4.52 -5.06
CA ILE A 155 -1.17 4.57 -5.55
C ILE A 155 -1.71 3.16 -5.83
N VAL A 156 -0.89 2.32 -6.45
CA VAL A 156 -1.28 0.96 -6.88
C VAL A 156 -1.11 -0.07 -5.76
N ALA A 157 -0.22 0.16 -4.80
CA ALA A 157 0.03 -0.79 -3.72
C ALA A 157 -1.15 -0.96 -2.75
N ILE A 158 -1.89 0.11 -2.47
CA ILE A 158 -3.11 0.02 -1.64
C ILE A 158 -4.14 -0.94 -2.26
N PRO A 159 -4.58 -0.77 -3.53
CA PRO A 159 -5.53 -1.69 -4.12
C PRO A 159 -4.97 -3.09 -4.37
N ILE A 160 -3.69 -3.24 -4.75
CA ILE A 160 -3.05 -4.57 -4.83
C ILE A 160 -3.09 -5.26 -3.48
N GLY A 161 -2.68 -4.56 -2.42
CA GLY A 161 -2.70 -5.06 -1.06
C GLY A 161 -4.10 -5.50 -0.64
N ALA A 162 -5.13 -4.69 -0.92
CA ALA A 162 -6.51 -5.05 -0.64
C ALA A 162 -6.95 -6.33 -1.35
N ILE A 163 -6.60 -6.47 -2.63
CA ILE A 163 -6.96 -7.65 -3.44
C ILE A 163 -6.24 -8.89 -2.91
N LEU A 164 -4.95 -8.79 -2.60
CA LEU A 164 -4.18 -9.89 -2.03
C LEU A 164 -4.70 -10.29 -0.65
N GLY A 165 -5.04 -9.31 0.20
CA GLY A 165 -5.49 -9.54 1.57
C GLY A 165 -6.68 -10.50 1.65
N TYR A 166 -7.72 -10.30 0.82
CA TYR A 166 -8.86 -11.21 0.82
C TYR A 166 -8.63 -12.52 0.06
N ARG A 167 -7.75 -12.52 -0.94
CA ARG A 167 -7.41 -13.75 -1.68
C ARG A 167 -6.60 -14.70 -0.84
N LEU A 168 -5.68 -14.17 -0.03
CA LEU A 168 -4.90 -14.93 0.93
C LEU A 168 -5.79 -15.41 2.09
N SER A 169 -6.69 -14.58 2.61
CA SER A 169 -7.62 -15.03 3.67
C SER A 169 -8.55 -16.17 3.22
N LYS A 170 -8.82 -16.27 1.92
CA LYS A 170 -9.58 -17.39 1.35
C LYS A 170 -8.80 -18.72 1.41
N LEU A 171 -7.46 -18.68 1.36
CA LEU A 171 -6.61 -19.86 1.56
C LEU A 171 -6.60 -20.30 3.03
N ASP A 172 -6.77 -19.36 3.95
CA ASP A 172 -6.80 -19.60 5.40
C ASP A 172 -8.18 -20.05 5.92
N GLY A 173 -9.15 -20.32 5.03
CA GLY A 173 -10.49 -20.80 5.40
C GLY A 173 -11.46 -19.75 5.93
N VAL A 174 -11.20 -18.45 5.70
CA VAL A 174 -12.17 -17.40 6.01
C VAL A 174 -13.25 -17.37 4.92
N ASP A 175 -14.47 -17.80 5.27
CA ASP A 175 -15.61 -17.98 4.36
C ASP A 175 -15.92 -16.74 3.52
N VAL A 176 -15.63 -16.83 2.21
CA VAL A 176 -16.15 -15.91 1.19
C VAL A 176 -17.45 -16.51 0.68
N SER A 177 -18.59 -16.02 1.16
CA SER A 177 -19.89 -16.49 0.72
C SER A 177 -20.15 -16.04 -0.73
N VAL A 178 -20.35 -17.02 -1.62
CA VAL A 178 -20.86 -16.77 -2.97
C VAL A 178 -22.37 -16.54 -2.81
N VAL A 179 -22.86 -15.38 -3.24
CA VAL A 179 -24.30 -15.16 -3.32
C VAL A 179 -24.76 -15.87 -4.58
N GLU A 180 -25.41 -17.03 -4.42
CA GLU A 180 -26.14 -17.67 -5.53
C GLU A 180 -27.32 -16.77 -5.88
N SER A 181 -27.33 -16.26 -7.11
CA SER A 181 -28.45 -15.55 -7.73
C SER A 181 -29.16 -16.45 -8.71
#